data_AF-A0A955MFD5-F1
#
_entry.id   AF-A0A955MFD5-F1
#
_cell.length_a   1.000
_cell.length_b   1.000
_cell.length_c   1.000
_cell.angle_alpha   90.00
_cell.angle_beta   90.00
_cell.angle_gamma   90.00
#
_symmetry.space_group_name_H-M   'P 1'
#
loop_
_entity.id
_entity.type
_entity.pdbx_description
1 polymer ?
#
loop_
_entity_poly.entity_id
_entity_poly.type
_entity_poly.pdbx_seq_one_letter_code
_entity_poly.pdbx_strand_id
1 'polypeptide(L)'
;MIGLQATLHFIDQAGQELTLSAEDFFKQAAKTNHILTGVTIPNQETYRISYQRVRKTMNVDIPLLSLLITTKITNKKFNNTIFAVNNCVDFAQRDYQLEEFLNTAEIDKKLPETALEHINKSIYDKRSHDYKQHMFRVSIKKALTEIINVS
;
A
#
# COMPACT_ATOMS: atom_id res chain seq x y z
N MET A 1 4.20 5.84 -2.17
CA MET A 1 5.03 5.62 -3.38
C MET A 1 4.64 4.33 -4.07
N ILE A 2 4.86 3.15 -3.50
CA ILE A 2 4.42 1.86 -4.11
C ILE A 2 2.94 1.88 -4.48
N GLY A 3 2.07 2.17 -3.51
CA GLY A 3 0.64 2.22 -3.78
C GLY A 3 0.18 3.37 -4.69
N LEU A 4 1.07 4.32 -5.01
CA LEU A 4 0.79 5.36 -6.00
C LEU A 4 1.44 5.05 -7.36
N GLN A 5 2.03 3.87 -7.51
CA GLN A 5 2.73 3.45 -8.74
C GLN A 5 3.82 4.45 -9.16
N ALA A 6 4.52 5.02 -8.17
CA ALA A 6 5.54 6.02 -8.42
C ALA A 6 6.74 5.41 -9.15
N THR A 7 7.32 6.19 -10.06
CA THR A 7 8.59 5.93 -10.72
C THR A 7 9.66 6.83 -10.12
N LEU A 8 10.80 6.25 -9.77
CA LEU A 8 11.95 6.92 -9.16
C LEU A 8 13.04 7.09 -10.22
N HIS A 9 13.54 8.31 -10.37
CA HIS A 9 14.57 8.68 -11.35
C HIS A 9 15.86 8.99 -10.62
N PHE A 10 16.95 8.39 -11.09
CA PHE A 10 18.26 8.54 -10.48
C PHE A 10 19.34 8.85 -11.54
N ILE A 11 20.41 9.51 -11.12
CA ILE A 11 21.59 9.79 -11.95
C ILE A 11 22.86 9.45 -11.16
N ASP A 12 23.85 8.82 -11.78
CA ASP A 12 25.16 8.56 -11.17
C ASP A 12 26.19 9.67 -11.41
N GLN A 13 27.44 9.44 -10.98
CA GLN A 13 28.54 10.41 -11.17
C GLN A 13 28.95 10.60 -12.64
N ALA A 14 28.65 9.63 -13.50
CA ALA A 14 28.94 9.67 -14.94
C ALA A 14 27.79 10.32 -15.74
N GLY A 15 26.68 10.69 -15.08
CA GLY A 15 25.48 11.19 -15.73
C GLY A 15 24.59 10.09 -16.32
N GLN A 16 24.84 8.82 -15.99
CA GLN A 16 23.99 7.71 -16.43
C GLN A 16 22.67 7.73 -15.65
N GLU A 17 21.57 7.71 -16.40
CA GLU A 17 20.22 7.67 -15.84
C GLU A 17 19.81 6.24 -15.47
N LEU A 18 19.13 6.11 -14.33
CA LEU A 18 18.47 4.89 -13.88
C LEU A 18 17.04 5.21 -13.49
N THR A 19 16.09 4.46 -14.03
CA THR A 19 14.67 4.56 -13.70
C THR A 19 14.21 3.26 -13.06
N LEU A 20 13.62 3.34 -11.86
CA LEU A 20 13.06 2.19 -11.15
C LEU A 20 11.60 2.46 -10.78
N SER A 21 10.76 1.43 -10.79
CA SER A 21 9.50 1.53 -10.05
C SER A 21 9.80 1.66 -8.55
N ALA A 22 8.93 2.35 -7.81
CA ALA A 22 9.09 2.43 -6.36
C ALA A 22 9.13 1.03 -5.73
N GLU A 23 8.35 0.09 -6.24
CA GLU A 23 8.34 -1.28 -5.75
C GLU A 23 9.70 -1.98 -5.96
N ASP A 24 10.30 -1.86 -7.14
CA ASP A 24 11.60 -2.49 -7.43
C ASP A 24 12.71 -1.90 -6.57
N PHE A 25 12.68 -0.57 -6.36
CA PHE A 25 13.62 0.09 -5.46
C PHE A 25 13.51 -0.45 -4.03
N PHE A 26 12.30 -0.63 -3.49
CA PHE A 26 12.10 -1.18 -2.15
C PHE A 26 12.43 -2.67 -2.05
N LYS A 27 12.19 -3.46 -3.11
CA LYS A 27 12.66 -4.86 -3.21
C LYS A 27 14.19 -4.97 -3.16
N GLN A 28 14.89 -3.95 -3.67
CA GLN A 28 16.35 -3.82 -3.60
C GLN A 28 16.83 -3.16 -2.29
N ALA A 29 16.04 -3.29 -1.22
CA ALA A 29 16.34 -2.74 0.09
C ALA A 29 16.56 -1.21 0.11
N ALA A 30 15.90 -0.49 -0.81
CA ALA A 30 16.03 0.95 -0.98
C ALA A 30 17.49 1.41 -1.20
N LYS A 31 18.28 0.65 -1.96
CA LYS A 31 19.68 0.95 -2.25
C LYS A 31 19.93 1.06 -3.75
N THR A 32 20.68 2.09 -4.12
CA THR A 32 21.29 2.25 -5.45
C THR A 32 22.59 3.05 -5.28
N ASN A 33 23.50 2.97 -6.25
CA ASN A 33 24.71 3.79 -6.34
C ASN A 33 24.47 5.14 -7.07
N HIS A 34 23.23 5.45 -7.44
CA HIS A 34 22.80 6.68 -8.10
C HIS A 34 22.10 7.62 -7.10
N ILE A 35 22.07 8.91 -7.41
CA ILE A 35 21.38 9.95 -6.64
C ILE A 35 19.96 10.10 -7.16
N LEU A 36 18.95 10.11 -6.28
CA LEU A 36 17.56 10.36 -6.65
C LEU A 36 17.42 11.82 -7.12
N THR A 37 16.97 12.02 -8.35
CA THR A 37 16.81 13.34 -8.99
C THR A 37 15.35 13.73 -9.18
N GLY A 38 14.44 12.75 -9.24
CA GLY A 38 13.02 13.03 -9.45
C GLY A 38 12.11 11.86 -9.11
N VAL A 39 10.83 12.17 -8.97
CA VAL A 39 9.77 11.18 -8.77
C VAL A 39 8.61 11.53 -9.69
N THR A 40 8.17 10.57 -10.50
CA THR A 40 6.95 10.69 -11.30
C THR A 40 5.85 9.87 -10.64
N ILE A 41 4.69 10.48 -10.44
CA ILE A 41 3.48 9.79 -9.97
C ILE A 41 2.43 9.93 -11.06
N PRO A 42 1.87 8.84 -11.60
CA PRO A 42 0.81 8.93 -12.59
C PRO A 42 -0.42 9.61 -11.96
N ASN A 43 -0.98 10.60 -12.66
CA ASN A 43 -2.26 11.18 -12.27
C ASN A 43 -3.37 10.15 -12.48
N GLN A 44 -4.16 9.89 -11.44
CA GLN A 44 -5.21 8.88 -11.43
C GLN A 44 -6.51 9.46 -10.90
N GLU A 45 -7.12 10.36 -11.68
CA GLU A 45 -8.28 11.18 -11.29
C GLU A 45 -9.50 10.35 -10.84
N THR A 46 -9.65 9.12 -11.35
CA THR A 46 -10.79 8.25 -11.01
C THR A 46 -10.50 7.30 -9.85
N TYR A 47 -9.32 7.35 -9.25
CA TYR A 47 -8.96 6.44 -8.17
C TYR A 47 -9.46 6.95 -6.83
N ARG A 48 -10.01 6.04 -6.05
CA ARG A 48 -10.28 6.21 -4.62
C ARG A 48 -9.05 5.78 -3.86
N ILE A 49 -8.68 6.59 -2.86
CA ILE A 49 -7.48 6.38 -2.05
C ILE A 49 -7.87 6.43 -0.58
N SER A 50 -7.42 5.45 0.21
CA SER A 50 -7.48 5.50 1.68
C SER A 50 -6.10 5.19 2.24
N TYR A 51 -5.60 6.07 3.09
CA TYR A 51 -4.33 5.92 3.78
C TYR A 51 -4.56 5.81 5.29
N GLN A 52 -4.19 4.69 5.88
CA GLN A 52 -4.31 4.47 7.33
C GLN A 52 -2.93 4.44 7.96
N ARG A 53 -2.80 5.12 9.10
CA ARG A 53 -1.58 5.18 9.90
C ARG A 53 -1.94 4.98 11.37
N VAL A 54 -1.41 3.93 11.99
CA VAL A 54 -1.54 3.71 13.43
C VAL A 54 -0.30 4.26 14.12
N ARG A 55 -0.50 5.19 15.05
CA ARG A 55 0.58 5.82 15.83
C ARG A 55 0.47 5.35 17.29
N LYS A 56 1.62 5.16 17.94
CA LYS A 56 1.67 4.85 19.39
C LYS A 56 1.25 6.04 20.23
N THR A 57 1.65 7.24 19.82
CA THR A 57 1.24 8.53 20.38
C THR A 57 1.11 9.53 19.22
N MET A 58 0.42 10.65 19.44
CA MET A 58 0.23 11.65 18.37
C MET A 58 1.56 12.21 17.81
N ASN A 59 2.60 12.23 18.66
CA ASN A 59 3.89 12.87 18.40
C ASN A 59 4.99 11.92 17.94
N VAL A 60 4.71 10.61 17.78
CA VAL A 60 5.72 9.66 17.26
C VAL A 60 5.68 9.63 15.73
N ASP A 61 6.83 9.94 15.13
CA ASP A 61 6.98 10.08 13.68
C ASP A 61 6.96 8.75 12.91
N ILE A 62 7.36 7.65 13.53
CA ILE A 62 7.33 6.33 12.88
C ILE A 62 6.01 5.61 13.23
N PRO A 63 5.15 5.31 12.24
CA PRO A 63 3.93 4.54 12.51
C PRO A 63 4.25 3.17 13.09
N LEU A 64 3.38 2.65 13.95
CA LEU A 64 3.38 1.24 14.30
C LEU A 64 3.04 0.38 13.08
N LEU A 65 2.09 0.85 12.27
CA LEU A 65 1.76 0.31 10.96
C LEU A 65 1.20 1.41 10.08
N SER A 66 1.34 1.23 8.77
CA SER A 66 0.69 2.06 7.76
C SER A 66 0.29 1.22 6.56
N LEU A 67 -0.86 1.53 5.98
CA LEU A 67 -1.33 0.89 4.76
C LEU A 67 -2.01 1.90 3.86
N LEU A 68 -2.02 1.60 2.57
CA LEU A 68 -2.65 2.39 1.53
C LEU A 68 -3.44 1.47 0.62
N ILE A 69 -4.69 1.83 0.35
CA ILE A 69 -5.48 1.27 -0.74
C ILE A 69 -5.61 2.35 -1.81
N THR A 70 -5.29 2.01 -3.05
CA THR A 70 -5.70 2.77 -4.22
C THR A 70 -6.47 1.88 -5.15
N THR A 71 -7.64 2.29 -5.59
CA THR A 71 -8.48 1.46 -6.47
C THR A 71 -9.37 2.33 -7.34
N LYS A 72 -9.75 1.82 -8.50
CA LYS A 72 -10.82 2.38 -9.32
C LYS A 72 -12.11 1.61 -9.03
N ILE A 73 -13.22 2.33 -8.88
CA ILE A 73 -14.54 1.70 -8.82
C ILE A 73 -15.21 1.81 -10.18
N THR A 74 -15.49 0.67 -10.82
CA THR A 74 -16.20 0.61 -12.11
C THR A 74 -17.37 -0.36 -11.98
N ASN A 75 -18.59 0.08 -12.29
CA ASN A 75 -19.81 -0.74 -12.17
C ASN A 75 -19.98 -1.39 -10.79
N LYS A 76 -19.74 -0.61 -9.72
CA LYS A 76 -19.75 -1.09 -8.32
C LYS A 76 -18.74 -2.19 -8.02
N LYS A 77 -17.69 -2.36 -8.83
CA LYS A 77 -16.60 -3.30 -8.59
C LYS A 77 -15.29 -2.59 -8.38
N PHE A 78 -14.48 -3.15 -7.50
CA PHE A 78 -13.08 -2.77 -7.34
C PHE A 78 -12.30 -3.19 -8.60
N ASN A 79 -11.38 -2.33 -9.03
CA ASN A 79 -10.61 -2.52 -10.25
C ASN A 79 -9.26 -1.82 -10.12
N ASN A 80 -8.19 -2.42 -10.67
CA ASN A 80 -6.82 -1.94 -10.56
C ASN A 80 -6.42 -1.56 -9.13
N THR A 81 -6.83 -2.38 -8.18
CA THR A 81 -6.58 -2.22 -6.76
C THR A 81 -5.13 -2.49 -6.45
N ILE A 82 -4.51 -1.58 -5.71
CA ILE A 82 -3.19 -1.75 -5.11
C ILE A 82 -3.35 -1.61 -3.61
N PHE A 83 -2.81 -2.58 -2.89
CA PHE A 83 -2.82 -2.65 -1.45
C PHE A 83 -1.37 -2.65 -0.97
N ALA A 84 -0.87 -1.49 -0.56
CA ALA A 84 0.50 -1.33 -0.09
C ALA A 84 0.55 -1.27 1.44
N VAL A 85 1.48 -2.02 2.03
CA VAL A 85 1.75 -2.03 3.47
C VAL A 85 3.16 -1.50 3.75
N ASN A 86 3.30 -0.81 4.87
CA ASN A 86 4.57 -0.31 5.36
C ASN A 86 4.59 -0.29 6.90
N ASN A 87 5.77 -0.40 7.49
CA ASN A 87 6.01 -0.60 8.93
C ASN A 87 5.43 -1.94 9.44
N CYS A 88 6.28 -2.76 10.08
CA CYS A 88 6.12 -4.22 10.34
C CYS A 88 6.64 -5.16 9.23
N VAL A 89 7.12 -4.61 8.13
CA VAL A 89 7.84 -5.33 7.06
C VAL A 89 9.25 -4.75 6.91
N ASP A 90 10.16 -5.46 6.24
CA ASP A 90 11.53 -4.98 6.02
C ASP A 90 11.54 -3.70 5.18
N PHE A 91 10.76 -3.69 4.10
CA PHE A 91 10.49 -2.56 3.25
C PHE A 91 9.02 -2.56 2.86
N ALA A 92 8.51 -1.38 2.47
CA ALA A 92 7.15 -1.29 1.96
C ALA A 92 6.95 -2.29 0.81
N GLN A 93 5.80 -2.94 0.78
CA GLN A 93 5.49 -3.96 -0.23
C GLN A 93 3.98 -4.03 -0.47
N ARG A 94 3.59 -4.79 -1.49
CA ARG A 94 2.18 -5.03 -1.85
C ARG A 94 1.67 -6.32 -1.24
N ASP A 95 0.39 -6.33 -0.90
CA ASP A 95 -0.35 -7.56 -0.60
C ASP A 95 -1.08 -8.03 -1.85
N TYR A 96 -0.35 -8.69 -2.74
CA TYR A 96 -0.87 -9.20 -4.01
C TYR A 96 -2.06 -10.15 -3.85
N GLN A 97 -2.11 -10.92 -2.77
CA GLN A 97 -3.20 -11.85 -2.51
C GLN A 97 -4.50 -11.10 -2.22
N LEU A 98 -4.42 -10.05 -1.40
CA LEU A 98 -5.57 -9.19 -1.12
C LEU A 98 -5.96 -8.37 -2.36
N GLU A 99 -5.00 -7.90 -3.15
CA GLU A 99 -5.27 -7.20 -4.42
C GLU A 99 -6.03 -8.08 -5.41
N GLU A 100 -5.62 -9.34 -5.58
CA GLU A 100 -6.29 -10.29 -6.47
C GLU A 100 -7.75 -10.49 -6.08
N PHE A 101 -8.00 -10.72 -4.78
CA PHE A 101 -9.37 -10.80 -4.25
C PHE A 101 -10.16 -9.52 -4.54
N LEU A 102 -9.62 -8.35 -4.15
CA LEU A 102 -10.32 -7.09 -4.30
C LEU A 102 -10.64 -6.78 -5.77
N ASN A 103 -9.75 -7.07 -6.72
CA ASN A 103 -10.01 -6.82 -8.14
C ASN A 103 -11.15 -7.64 -8.77
N THR A 104 -11.69 -8.60 -8.04
CA THR A 104 -12.89 -9.37 -8.42
C THR A 104 -14.12 -9.01 -7.59
N ALA A 105 -13.94 -8.23 -6.52
CA ALA A 105 -14.96 -7.96 -5.53
C ALA A 105 -15.94 -6.85 -5.96
N GLU A 106 -17.21 -7.07 -5.66
CA GLU A 106 -18.25 -6.03 -5.72
C GLU A 106 -18.26 -5.22 -4.42
N ILE A 107 -18.72 -3.98 -4.50
CA ILE A 107 -18.98 -3.15 -3.32
C ILE A 107 -20.14 -3.76 -2.55
N ASP A 108 -19.80 -4.30 -1.37
CA ASP A 108 -20.74 -4.83 -0.39
C ASP A 108 -20.34 -4.39 1.02
N LYS A 109 -21.33 -4.28 1.92
CA LYS A 109 -21.12 -3.93 3.33
C LYS A 109 -20.32 -4.99 4.09
N LYS A 110 -20.30 -6.25 3.63
CA LYS A 110 -19.50 -7.33 4.25
C LYS A 110 -18.10 -7.47 3.65
N LEU A 111 -17.78 -6.72 2.59
CA LEU A 111 -16.48 -6.80 1.95
C LEU A 111 -15.30 -6.56 2.92
N PRO A 112 -15.35 -5.58 3.86
CA PRO A 112 -14.29 -5.37 4.82
C PRO A 112 -13.97 -6.60 5.69
N GLU A 113 -15.00 -7.37 6.03
CA GLU A 113 -14.89 -8.61 6.81
C GLU A 113 -14.29 -9.73 5.98
N THR A 114 -14.85 -9.99 4.79
CA THR A 114 -14.39 -11.05 3.88
C THR A 114 -12.96 -10.81 3.43
N ALA A 115 -12.57 -9.56 3.18
CA ALA A 115 -11.20 -9.20 2.80
C ALA A 115 -10.14 -9.73 3.78
N LEU A 116 -10.46 -9.85 5.08
CA LEU A 116 -9.52 -10.36 6.08
C LEU A 116 -9.18 -11.85 5.92
N GLU A 117 -10.00 -12.59 5.18
CA GLU A 117 -9.77 -14.01 4.87
C GLU A 117 -8.77 -14.19 3.71
N HIS A 118 -8.55 -13.13 2.93
CA HIS A 118 -7.71 -13.11 1.73
C HIS A 118 -6.38 -12.35 1.91
N ILE A 119 -6.03 -12.00 3.15
CA ILE A 119 -4.75 -11.34 3.43
C ILE A 119 -3.58 -12.33 3.33
N ASN A 120 -2.43 -11.85 2.84
CA ASN A 120 -1.20 -12.65 2.89
C ASN A 120 -0.65 -12.72 4.32
N LYS A 121 -0.97 -13.78 5.05
CA LYS A 121 -0.55 -14.01 6.44
C LYS A 121 0.95 -13.80 6.67
N SER A 122 1.81 -14.18 5.72
CA SER A 122 3.27 -14.03 5.87
C SER A 122 3.72 -12.57 5.99
N ILE A 123 2.97 -11.64 5.39
CA ILE A 123 3.22 -10.18 5.51
C ILE A 123 2.89 -9.70 6.92
N TYR A 124 1.75 -10.16 7.46
CA TYR A 124 1.20 -9.64 8.71
C TYR A 124 1.67 -10.36 9.95
N ASP A 125 2.13 -11.60 9.84
CA ASP A 125 2.64 -12.41 10.96
C ASP A 125 4.14 -12.14 11.20
N LYS A 126 4.86 -11.62 10.20
CA LYS A 126 6.27 -11.28 10.33
C LYS A 126 6.42 -10.03 11.21
N ARG A 127 7.12 -10.14 12.34
CA ARG A 127 7.45 -9.04 13.28
C ARG A 127 6.25 -8.34 13.96
N SER A 128 5.07 -8.95 13.91
CA SER A 128 3.88 -8.46 14.59
C SER A 128 3.65 -9.22 15.91
N HIS A 129 3.42 -8.50 17.00
CA HIS A 129 2.76 -9.05 18.18
C HIS A 129 1.23 -8.91 18.02
N ASP A 130 0.43 -9.65 18.78
CA ASP A 130 -1.05 -9.73 18.66
C ASP A 130 -1.72 -8.37 18.48
N TYR A 131 -1.28 -7.36 19.24
CA TYR A 131 -1.76 -5.99 19.10
C TYR A 131 -1.59 -5.42 17.68
N LYS A 132 -0.42 -5.61 17.04
CA LYS A 132 -0.18 -5.13 15.67
C LYS A 132 -1.06 -5.87 14.67
N GLN A 133 -1.20 -7.19 14.81
CA GLN A 133 -2.07 -7.98 13.94
C GLN A 133 -3.53 -7.53 14.03
N HIS A 134 -4.00 -7.28 15.25
CA HIS A 134 -5.32 -6.74 15.49
C HIS A 134 -5.48 -5.35 14.84
N MET A 135 -4.51 -4.46 15.03
CA MET A 135 -4.54 -3.12 14.44
C MET A 135 -4.48 -3.14 12.91
N PHE A 136 -3.81 -4.12 12.29
CA PHE A 136 -3.87 -4.33 10.83
C PHE A 136 -5.29 -4.65 10.38
N ARG A 137 -5.95 -5.63 11.02
CA ARG A 137 -7.33 -6.00 10.68
C ARG A 137 -8.29 -4.82 10.81
N VAL A 138 -8.18 -4.05 11.89
CA VAL A 138 -8.98 -2.83 12.10
C VAL A 138 -8.69 -1.79 11.00
N SER A 139 -7.42 -1.58 10.66
CA SER A 139 -7.02 -0.59 9.66
C SER A 139 -7.45 -0.98 8.24
N ILE A 140 -7.36 -2.26 7.88
CA ILE A 140 -7.86 -2.79 6.60
C ILE A 140 -9.35 -2.54 6.48
N LYS A 141 -10.11 -2.92 7.51
CA LYS A 141 -11.56 -2.73 7.54
C LYS A 141 -11.92 -1.26 7.35
N LYS A 142 -11.32 -0.39 8.15
CA LYS A 142 -11.54 1.05 8.09
C LYS A 142 -11.23 1.62 6.71
N ALA A 143 -10.10 1.25 6.11
CA ALA A 143 -9.72 1.70 4.78
C ALA A 143 -10.74 1.28 3.71
N LEU A 144 -11.19 0.02 3.73
CA LEU A 144 -12.20 -0.48 2.80
C LEU A 144 -13.55 0.23 3.02
N THR A 145 -13.96 0.43 4.27
CA THR A 145 -15.17 1.19 4.59
C THR A 145 -15.11 2.63 4.06
N GLU A 146 -13.97 3.31 4.19
CA GLU A 146 -13.76 4.64 3.62
C GLU A 146 -13.89 4.61 2.09
N ILE A 147 -13.21 3.68 1.40
CA ILE A 147 -13.29 3.53 -0.06
C ILE A 147 -14.73 3.29 -0.53
N ILE A 148 -15.50 2.46 0.18
CA ILE A 148 -16.89 2.14 -0.13
C ILE A 148 -17.80 3.35 0.06
N ASN A 149 -17.58 4.13 1.12
CA ASN A 149 -18.46 5.24 1.51
C ASN A 149 -18.11 6.59 0.85
N VAL A 150 -16.96 6.72 0.19
CA VAL A 150 -16.65 7.91 -0.62
C VAL A 150 -17.71 8.00 -1.73
N SER A 151 -18.56 9.02 -1.64
CA SER A 151 -19.67 9.30 -2.55
C SER A 151 -19.14 9.97 -3.81
#